data_AF-A0A6I1JI38-F1
#
_entry.id   AF-A0A6I1JI38-F1
#
_cell.length_a   1.000
_cell.length_b   1.000
_cell.length_c   1.000
_cell.angle_alpha   90.00
_cell.angle_beta   90.00
_cell.angle_gamma   90.00
#
_symmetry.space_group_name_H-M   'P 1'
#
loop_
_entity.id
_entity.type
_entity.pdbx_description
1 polymer ?
#
loop_
_entity_poly.entity_id
_entity_poly.type
_entity_poly.pdbx_seq_one_letter_code
_entity_poly.pdbx_strand_id
1 'polypeptide(L)'
;MGENFWVNLWRAKASDVLDHGGRVVVDDCRFPNEAAVVRELGGMVVLLRGRQTAVTAHESEAGGLLHDVMVMNDASKETLHARIDAALEYGYGRDIRSISDIAMAA
;
A
#
# COMPACT_ATOMS: atom_id res chain seq x y z
N MET A 1 -9.28 -2.52 24.46
CA MET A 1 -9.37 -1.61 23.29
C MET A 1 -9.87 -2.43 22.12
N GLY A 2 -10.73 -1.88 21.26
CA GLY A 2 -11.28 -2.62 20.12
C GLY A 2 -10.26 -2.76 18.98
N GLU A 3 -10.43 -3.78 18.15
CA GLU A 3 -9.56 -4.11 17.00
C GLU A 3 -9.36 -2.93 16.04
N ASN A 4 -10.38 -2.11 15.83
CA ASN A 4 -10.35 -0.97 14.91
C ASN A 4 -10.05 0.36 15.60
N PHE A 5 -9.60 0.37 16.86
CA PHE A 5 -9.38 1.60 17.61
C PHE A 5 -8.41 2.55 16.89
N TRP A 6 -7.22 2.06 16.51
CA TRP A 6 -6.20 2.86 15.82
C TRP A 6 -6.61 3.22 14.40
N VAL A 7 -7.18 2.26 13.68
CA VAL A 7 -7.65 2.46 12.30
C VAL A 7 -8.72 3.54 12.24
N ASN A 8 -9.66 3.57 13.19
CA ASN A 8 -10.71 4.58 13.22
C ASN A 8 -10.16 5.99 13.51
N LEU A 9 -9.18 6.12 14.41
CA LEU A 9 -8.53 7.40 14.68
C LEU A 9 -7.75 7.89 13.46
N TRP A 10 -6.98 7.00 12.83
CA TRP A 10 -6.24 7.32 11.62
C TRP A 10 -7.18 7.71 10.47
N ARG A 11 -8.25 6.94 10.24
CA ARG A 11 -9.26 7.19 9.20
C ARG A 11 -9.86 8.58 9.31
N ALA A 12 -10.22 9.00 10.52
CA ALA A 12 -10.78 10.33 10.74
C ALA A 12 -9.80 11.44 10.32
N LYS A 13 -8.51 11.28 10.64
CA LYS A 13 -7.49 12.26 10.26
C LYS A 13 -7.15 12.22 8.77
N ALA A 14 -7.09 11.03 8.19
CA ALA A 14 -6.84 10.85 6.77
C ALA A 14 -7.97 11.45 5.92
N SER A 15 -9.22 11.21 6.30
CA SER A 15 -10.39 11.74 5.58
C SER A 15 -10.38 13.27 5.55
N ASP A 16 -10.11 13.93 6.69
CA ASP A 16 -9.95 15.40 6.77
C ASP A 16 -8.90 15.93 5.77
N VAL A 17 -7.73 15.28 5.68
CA VAL A 17 -6.69 15.67 4.73
C VAL A 17 -7.15 15.48 3.28
N LEU A 18 -7.80 14.35 2.98
CA LEU A 18 -8.28 14.02 1.63
C LEU A 18 -9.40 14.96 1.17
N ASP A 19 -10.33 15.31 2.06
CA ASP A 19 -11.45 16.23 1.78
C ASP A 19 -10.96 17.64 1.43
N HIS A 20 -9.78 18.03 1.93
CA HIS A 20 -9.11 19.30 1.59
C HIS A 20 -8.15 19.18 0.38
N GLY A 21 -8.21 18.08 -0.38
CA GLY A 21 -7.40 17.85 -1.57
C GLY A 21 -5.93 17.48 -1.27
N GLY A 22 -5.62 17.13 -0.02
CA GLY A 22 -4.30 16.64 0.38
C GLY A 22 -4.02 15.20 -0.07
N ARG A 23 -2.85 14.70 0.31
CA ARG A 23 -2.42 13.31 0.09
C ARG A 23 -1.97 12.70 1.41
N VAL A 24 -2.25 11.42 1.61
CA VAL A 24 -1.94 10.69 2.83
C VAL A 24 -1.10 9.46 2.49
N VAL A 25 -0.10 9.18 3.32
CA VAL A 25 0.70 7.96 3.28
C VAL A 25 0.57 7.27 4.64
N VAL A 26 0.38 5.95 4.63
CA VAL A 26 0.50 5.10 5.83
C VAL A 26 1.76 4.27 5.64
N ASP A 27 2.79 4.59 6.40
CA ASP A 27 4.09 3.92 6.31
C ASP A 27 4.17 2.64 7.18
N ASP A 28 3.26 2.48 8.14
CA ASP A 28 3.25 1.39 9.10
C ASP A 28 2.05 0.42 8.99
N CYS A 29 1.49 0.24 7.79
CA CYS A 29 0.39 -0.69 7.53
C CYS A 29 0.84 -2.16 7.73
N ARG A 30 0.41 -2.78 8.83
CA ARG A 30 0.79 -4.13 9.28
C ARG A 30 -0.37 -5.10 9.35
N PHE A 31 -1.60 -4.60 9.50
CA PHE A 31 -2.79 -5.42 9.72
C PHE A 31 -3.78 -5.37 8.56
N PRO A 32 -4.55 -6.45 8.29
CA PRO A 32 -5.54 -6.47 7.22
C PRO A 32 -6.62 -5.39 7.33
N ASN A 33 -7.01 -4.99 8.55
CA ASN A 33 -8.00 -3.93 8.76
C ASN A 33 -7.47 -2.54 8.38
N GLU A 34 -6.18 -2.26 8.57
CA GLU A 34 -5.53 -1.04 8.09
C GLU A 34 -5.53 -0.99 6.56
N ALA A 35 -5.12 -2.09 5.93
CA ALA A 35 -5.08 -2.26 4.48
C ALA A 35 -6.47 -2.16 3.83
N ALA A 36 -7.52 -2.62 4.54
CA ALA A 36 -8.90 -2.48 4.10
C ALA A 36 -9.33 -1.01 4.09
N VAL A 37 -9.04 -0.25 5.16
CA VAL A 37 -9.44 1.15 5.24
C VAL A 37 -8.67 2.03 4.24
N VAL A 38 -7.39 1.73 3.97
CA VAL A 38 -6.65 2.40 2.88
C VAL A 38 -7.40 2.27 1.55
N ARG A 39 -7.90 1.07 1.23
CA ARG A 39 -8.68 0.82 0.01
C ARG A 39 -10.05 1.49 0.03
N GLU A 40 -10.75 1.47 1.17
CA GLU A 40 -12.03 2.16 1.33
C GLU A 40 -11.92 3.67 1.12
N LEU A 41 -10.75 4.27 1.43
CA LEU A 41 -10.45 5.68 1.17
C LEU A 41 -9.96 5.94 -0.27
N GLY A 42 -10.01 4.95 -1.15
CA GLY A 42 -9.56 5.06 -2.54
C GLY A 42 -8.04 5.02 -2.71
N GLY A 43 -7.31 4.60 -1.68
CA GLY A 43 -5.87 4.38 -1.73
C GLY A 43 -5.51 2.97 -2.23
N MET A 44 -4.21 2.71 -2.29
CA MET A 44 -3.65 1.40 -2.62
C MET A 44 -2.56 1.01 -1.62
N VAL A 45 -2.33 -0.29 -1.49
CA VAL A 45 -1.30 -0.87 -0.64
C VAL A 45 -0.11 -1.28 -1.50
N VAL A 46 1.05 -0.68 -1.22
CA VAL A 46 2.31 -0.95 -1.91
C VAL A 46 3.22 -1.79 -1.01
N LEU A 47 3.61 -2.98 -1.47
CA LEU A 47 4.62 -3.80 -0.81
C LEU A 47 6.01 -3.44 -1.34
N LEU A 48 6.87 -2.89 -0.48
CA LEU A 48 8.29 -2.69 -0.79
C LEU A 48 9.08 -3.95 -0.47
N ARG A 49 9.74 -4.56 -1.47
CA ARG A 49 10.53 -5.80 -1.30
C ARG A 49 12.02 -5.58 -1.53
N GLY A 50 12.85 -5.74 -0.50
CA GLY A 50 14.31 -5.50 -0.55
C GLY A 50 15.16 -6.62 -1.18
N ARG A 51 16.48 -6.39 -1.25
CA ARG A 51 17.49 -7.29 -1.86
C ARG A 51 17.67 -8.65 -1.17
N GLN A 52 17.28 -8.81 0.09
CA GLN A 52 17.29 -10.08 0.82
C GLN A 52 16.75 -9.85 2.22
N THR A 53 15.80 -10.66 2.66
CA THR A 53 15.77 -11.27 4.00
C THR A 53 14.91 -12.52 3.93
N ALA A 54 15.46 -13.62 4.46
CA ALA A 54 14.73 -14.86 4.66
C ALA A 54 13.44 -14.57 5.43
N VAL A 55 12.36 -15.27 5.05
CA VAL A 55 11.07 -15.25 5.75
C VAL A 55 11.32 -15.71 7.18
N THR A 56 11.42 -14.77 8.12
CA THR A 56 11.43 -15.08 9.54
C THR A 56 9.98 -15.23 9.99
N ALA A 57 9.59 -16.47 10.27
CA ALA A 57 8.23 -16.87 10.64
C ALA A 57 7.83 -16.31 12.02
N HIS A 58 7.51 -15.02 12.09
CA HIS A 58 6.70 -14.42 13.15
C HIS A 58 5.32 -14.08 12.58
N GLU A 59 4.28 -14.16 13.40
CA GLU A 59 2.87 -13.99 13.03
C GLU A 59 2.56 -12.61 12.40
N SER A 60 3.41 -11.60 12.65
CA SER A 60 3.38 -10.28 12.01
C SER A 60 4.17 -10.18 10.69
N GLU A 61 4.86 -11.24 10.26
CA GLU A 61 5.66 -11.35 9.03
C GLU A 61 5.13 -12.43 8.07
N ALA A 62 4.00 -13.05 8.42
CA ALA A 62 3.40 -14.16 7.68
C ALA A 62 2.65 -13.72 6.41
N GLY A 63 3.24 -12.85 5.58
CA GLY A 63 2.89 -12.68 4.15
C GLY A 63 1.39 -12.56 3.79
N GLY A 64 0.54 -12.12 4.70
CA GLY A 64 -0.93 -12.23 4.58
C GLY A 64 -1.62 -10.92 4.26
N LEU A 65 -0.89 -9.80 4.28
CA LEU A 65 -1.43 -8.52 3.89
C LEU A 65 -1.51 -8.47 2.36
N LEU A 66 -2.74 -8.54 1.84
CA LEU A 66 -2.97 -8.35 0.42
C LEU A 66 -2.44 -6.98 0.03
N HIS A 67 -1.58 -6.94 -0.99
CA HIS A 67 -1.03 -5.73 -1.58
C HIS A 67 -1.56 -5.60 -3.00
N ASP A 68 -1.73 -4.37 -3.46
CA ASP A 68 -2.22 -4.11 -4.82
C ASP A 68 -1.05 -4.05 -5.81
N VAL A 69 0.10 -3.53 -5.36
CA VAL A 69 1.34 -3.45 -6.15
C VAL A 69 2.53 -3.86 -5.28
N MET A 70 3.50 -4.55 -5.89
CA MET A 70 4.79 -4.85 -5.28
C MET A 70 5.89 -4.09 -6.02
N VAL A 71 6.72 -3.36 -5.28
CA VAL A 71 7.87 -2.63 -5.82
C VAL A 71 9.16 -3.23 -5.28
N MET A 72 10.04 -3.62 -6.21
CA MET A 72 11.35 -4.17 -5.88
C MET A 72 12.32 -3.04 -5.51
N ASN A 73 12.91 -3.15 -4.32
CA ASN A 73 14.04 -2.36 -3.85
C ASN A 73 15.32 -3.19 -4.00
N ASP A 74 15.67 -3.47 -5.25
CA ASP A 74 16.83 -4.30 -5.63
C ASP A 74 17.86 -3.57 -6.51
N ALA A 75 17.70 -2.26 -6.69
CA ALA A 75 18.49 -1.42 -7.60
C ALA A 75 19.04 -0.18 -6.89
N SER A 76 19.35 0.89 -7.63
CA SER A 76 19.75 2.16 -7.01
C SER A 76 18.53 2.86 -6.39
N LYS A 77 18.79 3.88 -5.56
CA LYS A 77 17.72 4.72 -4.99
C LYS A 77 16.90 5.40 -6.08
N GLU A 78 17.55 5.85 -7.14
CA GLU A 78 16.92 6.49 -8.30
C GLU A 78 15.98 5.52 -9.01
N THR A 79 16.41 4.26 -9.16
CA THR A 79 15.55 3.21 -9.72
C THR A 79 14.35 2.91 -8.81
N LEU A 80 14.54 2.87 -7.49
CA LEU A 80 13.43 2.70 -6.55
C LEU A 80 12.42 3.83 -6.67
N HIS A 81 12.88 5.08 -6.73
CA HIS A 81 12.00 6.24 -6.89
C HIS A 81 11.20 6.14 -8.20
N ALA A 82 11.88 5.86 -9.33
CA ALA A 82 11.20 5.72 -10.62
C ALA A 82 10.14 4.60 -10.61
N ARG A 83 10.38 3.49 -9.91
CA ARG A 83 9.41 2.40 -9.76
C ARG A 83 8.22 2.79 -8.89
N ILE A 84 8.43 3.60 -7.85
CA ILE A 84 7.35 4.14 -7.01
C ILE A 84 6.50 5.13 -7.80
N ASP A 85 7.13 6.03 -8.55
CA ASP A 85 6.41 6.99 -9.40
C ASP A 85 5.53 6.26 -10.42
N ALA A 86 6.08 5.25 -11.11
CA ALA A 86 5.32 4.41 -12.02
C ALA A 86 4.14 3.71 -11.31
N ALA A 87 4.37 3.10 -10.14
CA ALA A 87 3.32 2.43 -9.37
C ALA A 87 2.18 3.41 -8.99
N LEU A 88 2.53 4.62 -8.57
CA LEU A 88 1.57 5.68 -8.24
C LEU A 88 0.78 6.11 -9.48
N GLU A 89 1.42 6.27 -10.64
CA GLU A 89 0.73 6.60 -11.90
C GLU A 89 -0.24 5.49 -12.34
N TYR A 90 0.13 4.22 -12.18
CA TYR A 90 -0.76 3.09 -12.49
C TYR A 90 -1.99 3.03 -11.57
N GLY A 91 -1.81 3.31 -10.27
CA GLY A 91 -2.89 3.28 -9.28
C GLY A 91 -3.76 4.53 -9.24
N TYR A 92 -3.24 5.69 -9.66
CA TYR A 92 -3.94 6.97 -9.57
C TYR A 92 -4.95 7.13 -10.73
N GLY A 93 -6.25 7.05 -10.41
CA GLY A 93 -7.33 7.42 -11.34
C GLY A 93 -7.90 6.29 -12.19
N ARG A 94 -7.61 5.01 -11.89
CA ARG A 94 -8.24 3.86 -12.54
C ARG A 94 -9.13 3.10 -11.54
N ASP A 95 -10.39 2.92 -11.94
CA ASP A 95 -11.30 1.96 -11.30
C ASP A 95 -10.78 0.56 -11.63
N ILE A 96 -9.96 -0.01 -10.75
CA ILE A 96 -9.37 -1.35 -10.94
C ILE A 96 -10.48 -2.38 -10.72
N ARG A 97 -11.13 -2.77 -11.82
CA ARG A 97 -12.26 -3.70 -11.81
C ARG A 97 -11.85 -5.18 -11.90
N SER A 98 -10.56 -5.47 -12.17
CA SER A 98 -10.04 -6.85 -12.30
C SER A 98 -8.51 -6.92 -12.28
N ILE A 99 -7.96 -8.03 -11.76
CA ILE A 99 -6.54 -8.42 -11.78
C ILE A 99 -5.95 -8.50 -13.21
N SER A 100 -6.79 -8.72 -14.23
CA SER A 100 -6.37 -8.83 -15.63
C SER A 100 -5.74 -7.56 -16.21
N ASP A 101 -6.01 -6.40 -15.61
CA ASP A 101 -5.49 -5.10 -16.09
C ASP A 101 -3.99 -4.89 -15.79
N ILE A 102 -3.42 -5.76 -14.94
CA ILE A 102 -2.02 -5.70 -14.47
C ILE A 102 -1.05 -6.38 -15.46
N ALA A 103 -1.51 -7.36 -16.25
CA ALA A 103 -0.64 -8.29 -16.98
C ALA A 103 -0.14 -7.81 -18.36
N MET A 104 -0.39 -6.57 -18.78
CA MET A 104 -0.12 -6.10 -20.15
C MET A 104 1.03 -5.10 -20.35
N ALA A 105 1.86 -4.85 -19.33
CA ALA A 105 2.96 -3.88 -19.41
C ALA A 105 4.35 -4.51 -19.17
N ALA A 106 4.59 -5.70 -19.74
CA ALA A 106 5.91 -6.33 -19.83
C ALA A 106 6.34 -6.51 -21.28
#